data_AF-A0A367LMD8-F1
#
_entry.id   AF-A0A367LMD8-F1
#
_cell.length_a   1.000
_cell.length_b   1.000
_cell.length_c   1.000
_cell.angle_alpha   90.00
_cell.angle_beta   90.00
_cell.angle_gamma   90.00
#
_symmetry.space_group_name_H-M   'P 1'
#
loop_
_entity.id
_entity.type
_entity.pdbx_description
1 polymer ?
#
loop_
_entity_poly.entity_id
_entity_poly.type
_entity_poly.pdbx_seq_one_letter_code
_entity_poly.pdbx_strand_id
1 'polypeptide(L)' 'MRWATCEEIIAALEACHAQGFMHKASGGCNDVKAQVSKCLREERAKMQADNRAAAKAKRKRLEEERKNLGL' A
#
# COMPACT_ATOMS: atom_id res chain seq x y z
N MET A 1 5.81 10.23 2.81
CA MET A 1 6.01 8.78 3.03
C MET A 1 4.83 8.04 2.41
N ARG A 2 5.04 6.94 1.66
CA ARG A 2 3.97 6.27 0.86
C ARG A 2 2.90 5.55 1.72
N TRP A 3 3.07 5.49 3.05
CA TRP A 3 2.25 4.67 3.95
C TRP A 3 1.67 5.49 5.11
N ALA A 4 1.43 6.79 4.90
CA ALA A 4 0.94 7.68 5.95
C ALA A 4 -0.33 7.17 6.64
N THR A 5 -1.18 6.43 5.94
CA THR A 5 -2.41 5.83 6.50
C THR A 5 -2.15 4.63 7.43
N CYS A 6 -0.95 4.05 7.42
CA CYS A 6 -0.57 2.92 8.27
C CYS A 6 0.37 3.33 9.43
N GLU A 7 0.64 4.62 9.59
CA GLU A 7 1.64 5.14 10.52
C GLU A 7 1.37 4.73 11.97
N GLU A 8 0.12 4.80 12.43
CA GLU A 8 -0.26 4.42 13.80
C GLU A 8 -0.01 2.93 14.09
N ILE A 9 -0.34 2.05 13.13
CA ILE A 9 -0.16 0.60 13.29
C ILE A 9 1.33 0.23 13.23
N ILE A 10 2.11 0.96 12.41
CA ILE A 10 3.57 0.80 12.36
C ILE A 10 4.19 1.24 13.68
N ALA A 11 3.78 2.39 14.24
CA ALA A 11 4.23 2.86 15.54
C ALA A 11 3.90 1.86 16.66
N ALA A 12 2.72 1.22 16.60
CA ALA A 12 2.36 0.15 17.54
C ALA A 12 3.29 -1.07 17.42
N LEU A 13 3.70 -1.45 16.19
CA LEU A 13 4.66 -2.54 15.98
C LEU A 13 6.05 -2.16 16.50
N GLU A 14 6.47 -0.91 16.31
CA GLU A 14 7.74 -0.40 16.84
C GLU A 14 7.75 -0.38 18.37
N ALA A 15 6.67 0.07 18.99
CA ALA A 15 6.49 0.00 20.44
C ALA A 15 6.54 -1.46 20.96
N CYS A 16 5.97 -2.42 20.21
CA CYS A 16 6.10 -3.83 20.55
C CYS A 16 7.55 -4.33 20.45
N HIS A 17 8.26 -3.97 19.39
CA HIS A 17 9.67 -4.32 19.22
C HIS A 17 10.58 -3.69 20.28
N ALA A 18 10.22 -2.52 20.81
CA ALA A 18 10.95 -1.84 21.89
C ALA A 18 10.92 -2.59 23.23
N GLN A 19 10.03 -3.58 23.40
CA GLN A 19 9.96 -4.43 24.61
C GLN A 19 11.13 -5.40 24.74
N GLY A 20 11.92 -5.56 23.67
CA GLY A 20 13.18 -6.31 23.70
C GLY A 20 13.29 -7.36 22.60
N PHE A 21 14.53 -7.70 22.26
CA PHE A 21 14.84 -8.61 21.16
C PHE A 21 14.20 -9.99 21.33
N MET A 22 14.20 -10.56 22.55
CA MET A 22 13.62 -11.88 22.80
C MET A 22 12.10 -11.90 22.58
N HIS A 23 11.39 -10.84 22.97
CA HIS A 23 9.94 -10.71 22.75
C HIS A 23 9.60 -10.63 21.26
N LYS A 24 10.40 -9.89 20.49
CA LYS A 24 10.30 -9.85 19.03
C LYS A 24 10.60 -11.21 18.39
N ALA A 25 11.67 -11.88 18.83
CA ALA A 25 12.13 -13.13 18.23
C ALA A 25 11.21 -14.32 18.53
N SER A 26 10.59 -14.35 19.70
CA SER A 26 9.64 -15.41 20.09
C SER A 26 8.25 -15.26 19.46
N GLY A 27 8.00 -14.18 18.73
CA GLY A 27 6.72 -13.94 18.04
C GLY A 27 5.69 -13.15 18.86
N GLY A 28 6.08 -12.52 19.98
CA GLY A 28 5.19 -11.71 20.82
C GLY A 28 4.50 -10.54 20.11
N CYS A 29 5.03 -10.10 18.96
CA CYS A 29 4.48 -9.02 18.15
C CYS A 29 3.69 -9.47 16.90
N ASN A 30 3.40 -10.77 16.75
CA ASN A 30 2.82 -11.29 15.50
C ASN A 30 1.43 -10.73 15.16
N ASP A 31 0.58 -10.48 16.16
CA ASP A 31 -0.76 -9.94 15.92
C ASP A 31 -0.70 -8.50 15.37
N VAL A 32 0.12 -7.65 15.97
CA VAL A 32 0.33 -6.27 15.49
C VAL A 32 0.99 -6.28 14.11
N LYS A 33 1.96 -7.19 13.87
CA LYS A 33 2.56 -7.39 12.55
C LYS A 33 1.54 -7.82 11.49
N ALA A 34 0.56 -8.64 11.85
CA ALA A 34 -0.53 -9.03 10.96
C ALA A 34 -1.39 -7.82 10.57
N GLN A 35 -1.66 -6.91 11.51
CA GLN A 35 -2.37 -5.66 11.25
C GLN A 35 -1.60 -4.74 10.29
N VAL A 36 -0.29 -4.55 10.50
CA VAL A 36 0.57 -3.80 9.56
C VAL A 36 0.50 -4.40 8.16
N SER A 37 0.61 -5.73 8.08
CA SER A 37 0.56 -6.45 6.81
C SER A 37 -0.77 -6.28 6.09
N LYS A 38 -1.88 -6.24 6.85
CA LYS A 38 -3.23 -5.97 6.31
C LYS A 38 -3.32 -4.55 5.75
N CYS A 39 -2.95 -3.54 6.54
CA CYS A 39 -2.99 -2.14 6.12
C CYS A 39 -2.18 -1.89 4.84
N LEU A 40 -0.93 -2.38 4.78
CA LEU A 40 -0.08 -2.20 3.62
C LEU A 40 -0.60 -2.92 2.36
N ARG A 41 -1.30 -4.04 2.52
CA ARG A 41 -1.95 -4.75 1.39
C ARG A 41 -3.12 -3.94 0.84
N GLU A 42 -3.94 -3.37 1.71
CA GLU A 42 -5.08 -2.53 1.32
C GLU A 42 -4.60 -1.27 0.59
N GLU A 43 -3.61 -0.57 1.13
CA GLU A 43 -3.01 0.61 0.47
C GLU A 43 -2.38 0.26 -0.88
N ARG A 44 -1.67 -0.87 -0.96
CA ARG A 44 -1.14 -1.34 -2.24
C ARG A 44 -2.27 -1.62 -3.23
N ALA A 45 -3.37 -2.24 -2.80
CA ALA A 45 -4.50 -2.52 -3.68
C ALA A 45 -5.14 -1.24 -4.21
N LYS A 46 -5.32 -0.22 -3.36
CA LYS A 46 -5.84 1.11 -3.74
C LYS A 46 -4.94 1.79 -4.77
N MET A 47 -3.64 1.90 -4.49
CA MET A 47 -2.69 2.50 -5.43
C MET A 47 -2.66 1.76 -6.77
N GLN A 48 -2.76 0.43 -6.76
CA GLN A 48 -2.80 -0.35 -7.99
C GLN A 48 -4.10 -0.14 -8.75
N ALA A 49 -5.23 0.09 -8.07
CA ALA A 49 -6.49 0.46 -8.72
C ALA A 49 -6.39 1.83 -9.39
N ASP A 50 -5.85 2.83 -8.69
CA ASP A 50 -5.66 4.19 -9.20
C ASP A 50 -4.73 4.21 -10.41
N ASN A 51 -3.60 3.50 -10.32
CA ASN A 51 -2.67 3.35 -11.44
C ASN A 51 -3.31 2.69 -12.66
N ARG A 52 -4.13 1.64 -12.44
CA ARG A 52 -4.87 0.99 -13.53
C ARG A 52 -5.91 1.94 -14.15
N ALA A 53 -6.62 2.72 -13.33
CA ALA A 53 -7.60 3.69 -13.80
C ALA A 53 -6.91 4.79 -14.65
N ALA A 54 -5.81 5.35 -14.15
CA ALA A 54 -5.02 6.36 -14.86
C ALA A 54 -4.45 5.82 -16.19
N ALA A 55 -3.95 4.58 -16.19
CA ALA A 55 -3.46 3.94 -17.41
C ALA A 55 -4.56 3.72 -18.44
N LYS A 56 -5.76 3.28 -18.01
CA LYS A 56 -6.93 3.15 -18.89
C LYS A 56 -7.38 4.49 -19.45
N ALA A 57 -7.47 5.52 -18.61
CA ALA A 57 -7.85 6.87 -19.04
C ALA A 57 -6.85 7.42 -20.07
N LYS A 58 -5.54 7.25 -19.83
CA LYS A 58 -4.50 7.64 -20.79
C LYS A 58 -4.64 6.89 -22.12
N ARG A 59 -4.89 5.57 -22.09
CA ARG A 59 -5.10 4.78 -23.31
C ARG A 59 -6.32 5.25 -24.11
N LYS A 60 -7.45 5.49 -23.43
CA LYS A 60 -8.68 6.00 -24.06
C LYS A 60 -8.44 7.34 -24.75
N ARG A 61 -7.79 8.28 -24.05
CA ARG A 61 -7.42 9.58 -24.61
C ARG A 61 -6.56 9.44 -25.87
N LEU A 62 -5.51 8.62 -25.82
CA LEU A 62 -4.63 8.40 -26.97
C LEU A 62 -5.36 7.75 -28.15
N GLU A 63 -6.29 6.84 -27.88
CA GLU A 63 -7.12 6.22 -28.91
C GLU A 63 -8.09 7.23 -29.56
N GLU A 64 -8.71 8.10 -28.76
CA GLU A 64 -9.56 9.18 -29.24
C GLU A 64 -8.76 10.18 -30.07
N GLU A 65 -7.58 10.60 -29.60
CA GLU A 65 -6.67 11.47 -30.36
C GLU A 65 -6.25 10.83 -31.68
N ARG A 66 -5.91 9.53 -31.68
CA ARG A 66 -5.55 8.81 -32.90
C ARG A 66 -6.70 8.80 -33.92
N LYS A 67 -7.93 8.50 -33.48
CA LYS A 67 -9.13 8.53 -34.32
C LYS A 67 -9.39 9.92 -34.89
N ASN A 68 -9.23 10.97 -34.08
CA ASN A 68 -9.41 12.36 -34.51
C ASN A 68 -8.39 12.79 -35.57
N LEU A 69 -7.18 12.23 -35.52
CA LEU A 69 -6.13 12.44 -36.52
C LEU A 69 -6.28 11.55 -37.77
N GLY A 70 -7.30 10.69 -37.82
CA GLY A 70 -7.56 9.79 -38.94
C GLY A 70 -6.61 8.59 -39.03
N LEU A 71 -5.94 8.23 -37.93
CA LEU A 71 -5.06 7.05 -37.82
C LEU A 71 -5.74 5.81 -37.23
#